data_AF-A0A7M3M5H2-F1
#
_entry.id   AF-A0A7M3M5H2-F1
#
_cell.length_a   1.000
_cell.length_b   1.000
_cell.length_c   1.000
_cell.angle_alpha   90.00
_cell.angle_beta   90.00
_cell.angle_gamma   90.00
#
_symmetry.space_group_name_H-M   'P 1'
#
loop_
_entity.id
_entity.type
_entity.pdbx_description
1 polymer ?
#
loop_
_entity_poly.entity_id
_entity_poly.type
_entity_poly.pdbx_seq_one_letter_code
_entity_poly.pdbx_strand_id
1 'polypeptide(L)'
;MPNLERLNEGGHDTYDHDVDSYETLEMFRVTCPDCARPIALLPDEDVLPEHALCPSPWNPFGLTVCPGTGRAAADAASADEALGVQEQDAALLLTLPESLDWRTQPFSHIGGPGSRPIRVPGMRRRQR
;
A
#
# COMPACT_ATOMS: atom_id res chain seq x y z
N MET A 1 51.96 18.15 18.38
CA MET A 1 50.71 18.55 19.04
C MET A 1 50.92 19.88 19.76
N PRO A 2 50.37 20.97 19.24
CA PRO A 2 49.82 22.02 20.08
C PRO A 2 48.32 22.21 19.81
N ASN A 3 47.66 22.71 20.86
CA ASN A 3 46.24 22.74 21.14
C ASN A 3 45.49 23.81 20.31
N LEU A 4 44.34 23.45 19.72
CA LEU A 4 43.41 24.39 19.10
C LEU A 4 42.06 24.31 19.82
N GLU A 5 41.99 24.91 21.00
CA GLU A 5 40.72 25.25 21.62
C GLU A 5 40.35 26.70 21.25
N ARG A 6 39.03 26.93 21.11
CA ARG A 6 38.28 28.20 20.95
C ARG A 6 38.10 28.78 19.54
N LEU A 7 37.02 28.35 18.90
CA LEU A 7 35.95 29.23 18.39
C LEU A 7 34.61 28.60 18.82
N ASN A 8 34.05 29.03 19.95
CA ASN A 8 32.83 29.84 20.00
C ASN A 8 31.58 29.13 19.43
N GLU A 9 30.91 28.39 20.30
CA GLU A 9 29.48 28.54 20.64
C GLU A 9 28.62 29.29 19.60
N GLY A 10 27.76 28.56 18.89
CA GLY A 10 26.78 29.15 17.98
C GLY A 10 25.94 28.09 17.28
N GLY A 11 24.74 27.83 17.81
CA GLY A 11 23.69 27.08 17.12
C GLY A 11 23.65 25.59 17.42
N HIS A 12 23.31 25.21 18.65
CA HIS A 12 22.45 24.03 18.80
C HIS A 12 21.12 24.48 18.20
N ASP A 13 20.96 24.32 16.89
CA ASP A 13 19.64 24.32 16.28
C ASP A 13 18.88 23.28 17.08
N THR A 14 18.00 23.74 17.95
CA THR A 14 16.90 22.96 18.47
C THR A 14 16.05 22.64 17.25
N TYR A 15 16.48 21.65 16.47
CA TYR A 15 15.55 20.80 15.77
C TYR A 15 14.80 20.13 16.89
N ASP A 16 13.78 20.85 17.38
CA ASP A 16 12.61 20.31 18.03
C ASP A 16 12.05 19.32 17.03
N HIS A 17 12.65 18.13 17.08
CA HIS A 17 12.17 17.00 16.33
C HIS A 17 10.96 16.61 17.16
N ASP A 18 9.80 17.15 16.77
CA ASP A 18 8.47 16.63 17.07
C ASP A 18 8.34 15.18 16.54
N VAL A 19 9.26 14.30 16.94
CA VAL A 19 9.27 12.87 16.57
C VAL A 19 8.32 12.03 17.39
N ASP A 20 7.79 12.58 18.47
CA ASP A 20 6.96 11.83 19.41
C ASP A 20 5.46 12.10 19.23
N SER A 21 5.04 12.60 18.07
CA SER A 21 3.61 12.78 17.75
C SER A 21 3.03 11.73 16.80
N TYR A 22 3.80 10.69 16.45
CA TYR A 22 3.23 9.51 15.81
C TYR A 22 2.52 8.68 16.87
N GLU A 23 1.35 9.14 17.32
CA GLU A 23 0.41 8.26 18.00
C GLU A 23 0.15 7.07 17.08
N THR A 24 0.70 5.91 17.42
CA THR A 24 0.33 4.65 16.80
C THR A 24 -1.10 4.37 17.23
N LEU A 25 -2.06 4.93 16.49
CA LEU A 25 -3.46 4.69 16.71
C LEU A 25 -3.70 3.18 16.62
N GLU A 26 -4.33 2.62 17.64
CA GLU A 26 -4.73 1.22 17.63
C GLU A 26 -5.71 1.01 16.47
N MET A 27 -5.51 -0.02 15.66
CA MET A 27 -6.34 -0.29 14.48
C MET A 27 -6.83 -1.73 14.58
N PHE A 28 -8.13 -1.94 14.44
CA PHE A 28 -8.72 -3.26 14.35
C PHE A 28 -9.33 -3.48 12.98
N ARG A 29 -9.63 -4.73 12.62
CA ARG A 29 -10.22 -5.06 11.32
C ARG A 29 -11.56 -5.74 11.49
N VAL A 30 -12.54 -5.29 10.71
CA VAL A 30 -13.85 -5.92 10.57
C VAL A 30 -14.08 -6.35 9.14
N THR A 31 -14.92 -7.35 8.92
CA THR A 31 -15.29 -7.81 7.59
C THR A 31 -16.55 -7.10 7.12
N CYS A 32 -16.44 -6.30 6.06
CA CYS A 32 -17.62 -5.65 5.48
C CYS A 32 -18.63 -6.71 5.00
N PRO A 33 -19.91 -6.65 5.42
CA PRO A 33 -20.91 -7.65 5.04
C PRO A 33 -21.29 -7.61 3.56
N ASP A 34 -21.07 -6.48 2.88
CA ASP A 34 -21.46 -6.29 1.47
C ASP A 34 -20.37 -6.75 0.48
N CYS A 35 -19.08 -6.53 0.78
CA CYS A 35 -17.98 -6.92 -0.11
C CYS A 35 -17.08 -8.04 0.42
N ALA A 36 -17.32 -8.52 1.65
CA ALA A 36 -16.55 -9.55 2.34
C ALA A 36 -15.03 -9.23 2.42
N ARG A 37 -14.65 -7.95 2.36
CA ARG A 37 -13.27 -7.52 2.54
C ARG A 37 -13.03 -7.04 3.97
N PRO A 38 -11.83 -7.31 4.53
CA PRO A 38 -11.42 -6.74 5.79
C PRO A 38 -11.21 -5.22 5.61
N ILE A 39 -11.80 -4.44 6.50
CA ILE A 39 -11.72 -2.98 6.58
C ILE A 39 -11.04 -2.65 7.90
N ALA A 40 -9.99 -1.83 7.85
CA ALA A 40 -9.34 -1.32 9.05
C ALA A 40 -10.18 -0.16 9.63
N LEU A 41 -10.38 -0.18 10.93
CA LEU A 41 -11.09 0.83 11.69
C LEU A 41 -10.24 1.31 12.87
N LEU A 42 -10.45 2.57 13.23
CA LEU A 42 -10.01 3.15 14.50
C LEU A 42 -11.08 2.93 15.59
N PRO A 43 -10.71 2.90 16.88
CA PRO A 43 -11.63 2.67 18.00
C PRO A 43 -12.83 3.63 18.07
N ASP A 44 -12.69 4.83 17.52
CA ASP A 44 -13.70 5.88 17.51
C ASP A 44 -14.57 5.89 16.22
N GLU A 45 -14.30 4.99 15.27
CA GLU A 45 -15.08 4.88 14.04
C GLU A 45 -16.28 3.92 14.19
N ASP A 46 -17.46 4.49 14.40
CA ASP A 46 -18.71 3.72 14.55
C ASP A 46 -19.31 3.22 13.22
N VAL A 47 -18.79 3.68 12.08
CA VAL A 47 -19.28 3.35 10.74
C VAL A 47 -18.14 2.93 9.81
N LEU A 48 -18.44 2.06 8.85
CA LEU A 48 -17.47 1.66 7.84
C LEU A 48 -17.08 2.86 6.97
N PRO A 49 -15.78 3.17 6.82
CA PRO A 49 -15.32 4.24 5.96
C PRO A 49 -15.65 3.97 4.49
N GLU A 50 -15.52 4.99 3.66
CA GLU A 50 -15.63 4.82 2.22
C GLU A 50 -14.56 3.85 1.72
N HIS A 51 -15.02 2.77 1.10
CA HIS A 51 -14.15 1.76 0.53
C HIS A 51 -14.70 1.30 -0.82
N ALA A 52 -13.82 0.77 -1.66
CA ALA A 52 -14.17 0.40 -3.02
C ALA A 52 -14.48 -1.08 -3.15
N LEU A 53 -15.53 -1.39 -3.91
CA LEU A 53 -15.75 -2.71 -4.48
C LEU A 53 -14.87 -2.87 -5.71
N CYS A 54 -14.03 -3.92 -5.71
CA CYS A 54 -13.29 -4.34 -6.88
C CYS A 54 -14.07 -5.45 -7.60
N PRO A 55 -14.55 -5.23 -8.84
CA PRO A 55 -15.43 -6.17 -9.53
C PRO A 55 -14.72 -7.50 -9.84
N SER A 56 -13.41 -7.47 -10.05
CA SER A 56 -12.57 -8.67 -10.10
C SER A 56 -11.11 -8.32 -9.81
N PRO A 57 -10.30 -9.27 -9.32
CA PRO A 57 -8.84 -9.07 -9.15
C PRO A 57 -8.12 -8.69 -10.45
N TRP A 58 -8.72 -8.98 -11.62
CA TRP A 58 -8.17 -8.71 -12.94
C TRP A 58 -8.63 -7.38 -13.54
N ASN A 59 -9.55 -6.66 -12.89
CA ASN A 59 -9.99 -5.32 -13.30
C ASN A 59 -9.84 -4.30 -12.15
N PRO A 60 -8.60 -3.95 -11.78
CA PRO A 60 -8.32 -3.07 -10.64
C PRO A 60 -8.74 -1.62 -10.86
N PHE A 61 -9.08 -1.22 -12.09
CA PHE A 61 -9.50 0.14 -12.42
C PHE A 61 -11.03 0.32 -12.42
N GLY A 62 -11.79 -0.78 -12.36
CA GLY A 62 -13.25 -0.75 -12.30
C GLY A 62 -13.81 -0.51 -10.90
N LEU A 63 -13.07 0.18 -10.03
CA LEU A 63 -13.48 0.42 -8.65
C LEU A 63 -14.72 1.30 -8.58
N THR A 64 -15.69 0.89 -7.78
CA THR A 64 -16.88 1.68 -7.43
C THR A 64 -17.01 1.73 -5.91
N VAL A 65 -17.64 2.76 -5.35
CA VAL A 65 -17.92 2.81 -3.91
C VAL A 65 -18.74 1.57 -3.50
N CYS A 66 -18.30 0.90 -2.45
CA CYS A 66 -18.99 -0.26 -1.91
C CYS A 66 -20.32 0.17 -1.28
N PRO A 67 -21.43 -0.55 -1.54
CA PRO A 67 -22.71 -0.30 -0.88
C PRO A 67 -22.66 -0.37 0.65
N GLY A 68 -21.67 -1.07 1.22
CA GLY A 68 -21.43 -1.14 2.65
C GLY A 68 -20.74 0.08 3.26
N THR A 69 -20.42 1.11 2.47
CA THR A 69 -19.92 2.39 2.99
C THR A 69 -20.95 3.03 3.93
N GLY A 70 -20.52 3.48 5.11
CA GLY A 70 -21.38 4.12 6.10
C GLY A 70 -22.27 3.17 6.92
N ARG A 71 -22.16 1.85 6.71
CA ARG A 71 -22.84 0.85 7.53
C ARG A 71 -22.25 0.85 8.95
N ALA A 72 -23.04 0.48 9.96
CA ALA A 72 -22.53 0.44 11.33
C ALA A 72 -21.42 -0.60 11.49
N ALA A 73 -20.33 -0.25 12.17
CA ALA A 73 -19.23 -1.17 12.47
C ALA A 73 -19.70 -2.36 13.32
N ALA A 74 -20.70 -2.14 14.19
CA ALA A 74 -21.31 -3.19 15.01
C ALA A 74 -22.05 -4.28 14.20
N ASP A 75 -22.42 -4.01 12.94
CA ASP A 75 -23.05 -5.00 12.05
C ASP A 75 -22.00 -5.87 11.33
N ALA A 76 -20.71 -5.55 11.45
CA ALA A 76 -19.61 -6.25 10.79
C ALA A 76 -18.94 -7.24 11.76
N ALA A 77 -18.60 -8.43 11.26
CA ALA A 77 -17.88 -9.43 12.04
C ALA A 77 -16.39 -9.06 12.18
N SER A 78 -15.73 -9.45 13.27
CA SER A 78 -14.27 -9.29 13.39
C SER A 78 -13.55 -10.04 12.26
N ALA A 79 -12.57 -9.40 11.63
CA ALA A 79 -11.81 -10.02 10.53
C ALA A 79 -10.77 -11.03 11.03
N ASP A 80 -10.34 -10.93 12.29
CA ASP A 80 -9.34 -11.84 12.86
C ASP A 80 -9.91 -13.25 13.11
N GLU A 81 -11.23 -13.39 13.27
CA GLU A 81 -11.88 -14.71 13.33
C GLU A 81 -12.00 -15.40 11.96
N ALA A 82 -11.95 -14.62 10.87
CA ALA A 82 -12.16 -15.13 9.51
C ALA A 82 -10.87 -15.68 8.86
N LEU A 83 -9.70 -15.21 9.30
CA LEU A 83 -8.42 -15.70 8.83
C LEU A 83 -8.02 -16.93 9.65
N GLY A 84 -8.56 -18.10 9.30
CA GLY A 84 -7.98 -19.36 9.75
C GLY A 84 -6.49 -19.32 9.45
N VAL A 85 -5.66 -19.25 10.52
CA VAL A 85 -4.21 -19.08 10.45
C VAL A 85 -3.65 -20.23 9.61
N GLN A 86 -3.45 -19.97 8.32
CA GLN A 86 -2.66 -20.85 7.48
C GLN A 86 -1.23 -20.52 7.85
N GLU A 87 -0.71 -21.27 8.82
CA GLU A 87 0.71 -21.32 9.17
C GLU A 87 1.47 -21.90 7.96
N GLN A 88 1.64 -21.06 6.93
CA GLN A 88 2.52 -21.35 5.82
C GLN A 88 3.94 -21.04 6.30
N ASP A 89 4.87 -21.95 6.02
CA ASP A 89 6.28 -21.76 6.33
C ASP A 89 6.76 -20.42 5.75
N ALA A 90 7.03 -19.45 6.63
CA ALA A 90 7.43 -18.11 6.23
C ALA A 90 8.73 -18.15 5.40
N ALA A 91 9.59 -19.14 5.60
CA ALA A 91 10.79 -19.31 4.80
C ALA A 91 10.44 -19.61 3.32
N LEU A 92 9.41 -20.41 3.07
CA LEU A 92 8.95 -20.72 1.71
C LEU A 92 8.34 -19.49 1.01
N LEU A 93 7.57 -18.67 1.73
CA LEU A 93 6.93 -17.47 1.18
C LEU A 93 7.92 -16.33 0.91
N LEU A 94 8.95 -16.20 1.73
CA LEU A 94 9.94 -15.12 1.63
C LEU A 94 11.13 -15.48 0.72
N THR A 95 11.24 -16.74 0.31
CA THR A 95 12.25 -17.15 -0.66
C THR A 95 11.75 -16.86 -2.07
N LEU A 96 12.34 -15.86 -2.70
CA LEU A 96 12.11 -15.56 -4.10
C LEU A 96 12.64 -16.74 -4.95
N PRO A 97 11.84 -17.30 -5.88
CA PRO A 97 12.32 -18.33 -6.79
C PRO A 97 13.54 -17.84 -7.59
N GLU A 98 14.54 -18.69 -7.81
CA GLU A 98 15.76 -18.34 -8.56
C GLU A 98 15.47 -17.83 -9.98
N SER A 99 14.36 -18.27 -10.58
CA SER A 99 13.88 -17.84 -11.90
C SER A 99 13.10 -16.52 -11.89
N LEU A 100 12.76 -15.98 -10.72
CA LEU A 100 11.93 -14.80 -10.57
C LEU A 100 12.78 -13.59 -10.14
N ASP A 101 13.50 -12.98 -11.08
CA ASP A 101 14.09 -11.66 -10.84
C ASP A 101 13.01 -10.58 -11.03
N TRP A 102 12.47 -10.06 -9.91
CA TRP A 102 11.45 -9.01 -9.91
C TRP A 102 11.87 -7.73 -10.67
N ARG A 103 13.19 -7.50 -10.80
CA ARG A 103 13.74 -6.31 -11.48
C ARG A 103 13.66 -6.38 -12.99
N THR A 104 13.53 -7.58 -13.57
CA THR A 104 13.40 -7.80 -15.01
C THR A 104 11.96 -7.99 -15.47
N GLN A 105 11.00 -7.92 -14.54
CA GLN A 105 9.59 -8.08 -14.86
C GLN A 105 9.09 -6.92 -15.74
N PRO A 106 8.10 -7.16 -16.62
CA PRO A 106 7.60 -6.18 -17.58
C PRO A 106 6.99 -4.90 -16.95
N PHE A 107 6.75 -4.91 -15.63
CA PHE A 107 6.29 -3.77 -14.84
C PHE A 107 7.38 -3.13 -13.96
N SER A 108 8.60 -3.65 -14.00
CA SER A 108 9.75 -3.04 -13.33
C SER A 108 10.17 -1.76 -14.04
N HIS A 109 10.43 -0.70 -13.28
CA HIS A 109 10.90 0.59 -13.81
C HIS A 109 12.34 0.55 -14.36
N ILE A 110 13.05 -0.59 -14.24
CA ILE A 110 14.35 -0.79 -14.92
C ILE A 110 14.09 -1.04 -16.41
N GLY A 111 13.82 0.06 -17.10
CA GLY A 111 13.66 0.09 -18.54
C GLY A 111 15.02 -0.06 -19.23
N GLY A 112 15.46 -1.30 -19.50
CA GLY A 112 16.59 -1.56 -20.38
C GLY A 112 16.30 -1.12 -21.84
N PRO A 113 17.29 -1.10 -22.75
CA PRO A 113 17.12 -0.64 -24.14
C PRO A 113 15.96 -1.31 -24.93
N GLY A 114 15.53 -2.51 -24.54
CA GLY A 114 14.40 -3.25 -25.10
C GLY A 114 13.02 -2.94 -24.50
N SER A 115 12.95 -2.14 -23.42
CA SER A 115 11.69 -1.69 -22.79
C SER A 115 11.04 -0.49 -23.49
N ARG A 116 11.67 0.02 -24.57
CA ARG A 116 11.11 1.13 -25.33
C ARG A 116 9.80 0.67 -25.99
N PRO A 117 8.70 1.43 -25.86
CA PRO A 117 7.45 1.08 -26.52
C PRO A 117 7.68 0.91 -28.03
N ILE A 118 7.17 -0.20 -28.57
CA ILE A 118 7.21 -0.49 -30.00
C ILE A 118 6.49 0.66 -30.71
N ARG A 119 7.25 1.45 -31.49
CA ARG A 119 6.66 2.50 -32.32
C ARG A 119 5.90 1.86 -33.47
N VAL A 120 4.59 1.73 -33.31
CA VAL A 120 3.69 1.30 -34.38
C VAL A 120 3.72 2.37 -35.48
N PRO A 121 4.06 2.03 -36.75
CA PRO A 121 4.04 2.99 -37.84
C PRO A 121 2.65 3.61 -37.98
N GLY A 122 2.58 4.93 -38.01
CA GLY A 122 1.32 5.67 -38.12
C GLY A 122 0.50 5.20 -39.32
N MET A 123 -0.74 4.78 -39.07
CA MET A 123 -1.68 4.34 -40.09
C MET A 123 -1.89 5.48 -41.10
N ARG A 124 -1.38 5.33 -42.33
CA ARG A 124 -1.53 6.35 -43.37
C ARG A 124 -3.01 6.52 -43.66
N ARG A 125 -3.58 7.66 -43.24
CA ARG A 125 -4.93 8.05 -43.64
C ARG A 125 -4.95 8.15 -45.17
N ARG A 126 -5.70 7.25 -45.82
CA ARG A 126 -6.06 7.39 -47.23
C ARG A 126 -6.89 8.66 -47.36
N GLN A 127 -6.28 9.71 -47.92
CA GLN A 127 -7.02 10.87 -48.40
C GLN A 127 -7.83 10.41 -49.62
N ARG A 128 -9.14 10.64 -49.56
CA ARG A 128 -10.06 10.50 -50.69
C ARG A 128 -9.96 11.73 -51.57
#